data_AF-A0A0U3SM80-F1
#
_entry.id   AF-A0A0U3SM80-F1
#
_cell.length_a   1.000
_cell.length_b   1.000
_cell.length_c   1.000
_cell.angle_alpha   90.00
_cell.angle_beta   90.00
_cell.angle_gamma   90.00
#
_symmetry.space_group_name_H-M   'P 1'
#
loop_
_entity.id
_entity.type
_entity.pdbx_description
1 polymer ?
#
loop_
_entity_poly.entity_id
_entity_poly.type
_entity_poly.pdbx_seq_one_letter_code
_entity_poly.pdbx_strand_id
1 'polypeptide(L)'
;MKRWSPLAATVASAALFLSACGGSGGGGGGGFVLPPPATTPPPAASEAPKFKLAITKTEDVAGTFGSVGVYEKITGTFTGEVDPRDPHNAIIQDLSLAPRNANGKVEYSSDFVLFKPKDMGKANGVLRYDAPNRGNIVNLDPYFASRGYVFLTAAWQGDVPAAAGKLTLQVPVARNADGSTITGTYRAELLPTAATSDSLPLPGGPYNAAMQAYATASLDNTQPGYVLTRRINEADARQLIPASD
;
A
#
# COMPACT_ATOMS: atom_id res chain seq x y z
N MET A 1 -34.06 -12.70 -34.10
CA MET A 1 -32.83 -12.06 -33.61
C MET A 1 -33.13 -11.44 -32.25
N LYS A 2 -32.76 -12.13 -31.15
CA LYS A 2 -33.19 -11.80 -29.79
C LYS A 2 -32.25 -10.75 -29.17
N ARG A 3 -32.88 -9.77 -28.52
CA ARG A 3 -32.29 -8.62 -27.81
C ARG A 3 -31.66 -9.07 -26.49
N TRP A 4 -30.56 -8.44 -26.07
CA TRP A 4 -30.08 -8.48 -24.70
C TRP A 4 -29.70 -7.08 -24.17
N SER A 5 -30.12 -6.82 -22.93
CA SER A 5 -29.89 -5.62 -22.11
C SER A 5 -28.53 -5.69 -21.40
N PRO A 6 -27.84 -4.56 -21.11
CA PRO A 6 -26.62 -4.56 -20.31
C PRO A 6 -26.95 -4.35 -18.82
N LEU A 7 -26.50 -5.28 -17.97
CA LEU A 7 -26.41 -5.14 -16.52
C LEU A 7 -25.03 -5.62 -16.11
N ALA A 8 -24.34 -4.79 -15.31
CA ALA A 8 -23.14 -5.07 -14.53
C ALA A 8 -21.85 -5.45 -15.30
N ALA A 9 -21.03 -4.45 -15.62
CA ALA A 9 -19.61 -4.64 -15.88
C ALA A 9 -18.84 -4.61 -14.55
N THR A 10 -18.62 -5.80 -13.98
CA THR A 10 -17.62 -6.00 -12.91
C THR A 10 -16.32 -6.39 -13.61
N VAL A 11 -15.33 -5.51 -13.62
CA VAL A 11 -13.98 -5.85 -14.08
C VAL A 11 -13.27 -6.55 -12.93
N ALA A 12 -13.35 -7.88 -12.91
CA ALA A 12 -12.44 -8.74 -12.15
C ALA A 12 -11.43 -9.31 -13.15
N SER A 13 -10.15 -9.00 -12.92
CA SER A 13 -9.03 -9.42 -13.75
C SER A 13 -8.87 -10.94 -13.77
N ALA A 14 -8.36 -11.39 -14.91
CA ALA A 14 -8.29 -12.76 -15.40
C ALA A 14 -7.52 -13.75 -14.50
N ALA A 15 -8.07 -14.97 -14.39
CA ALA A 15 -7.30 -16.20 -14.17
C ALA A 15 -7.93 -17.32 -15.02
N LEU A 16 -7.21 -17.71 -16.07
CA LEU A 16 -7.55 -18.83 -16.96
C LEU A 16 -7.24 -20.16 -16.27
N PHE A 17 -8.21 -21.07 -16.29
CA PHE A 17 -8.08 -22.47 -15.86
C PHE A 17 -7.32 -23.30 -16.90
N LEU A 18 -6.35 -24.09 -16.45
CA LEU A 18 -5.99 -25.37 -17.06
C LEU A 18 -5.53 -26.32 -15.95
N SER A 19 -6.42 -27.22 -15.52
CA SER A 19 -6.04 -28.44 -14.80
C SER A 19 -6.13 -29.60 -15.78
N ALA A 20 -4.98 -30.22 -16.02
CA ALA A 20 -4.81 -31.40 -16.85
C ALA A 20 -5.43 -32.65 -16.20
N CYS A 21 -5.92 -33.54 -17.07
CA CYS A 21 -6.31 -34.90 -16.76
C CYS A 21 -5.07 -35.80 -16.53
N GLY A 22 -5.23 -36.82 -15.67
CA GLY A 22 -4.33 -37.98 -15.55
C GLY A 22 -4.42 -38.60 -14.15
N GLY A 23 -4.62 -39.90 -13.92
CA GLY A 23 -4.66 -41.06 -14.81
C GLY A 23 -5.18 -42.28 -14.03
N SER A 24 -5.50 -43.33 -14.79
CA SER A 24 -6.17 -44.58 -14.39
C SER A 24 -5.16 -45.72 -14.13
N GLY A 25 -5.57 -46.70 -13.29
CA GLY A 25 -5.06 -48.08 -13.21
C GLY A 25 -3.93 -48.30 -12.19
N GLY A 26 -3.87 -49.34 -11.36
CA GLY A 26 -4.67 -50.55 -11.17
C GLY A 26 -3.78 -51.70 -10.65
N GLY A 27 -4.15 -52.33 -9.52
CA GLY A 27 -3.84 -53.74 -9.20
C GLY A 27 -2.66 -54.06 -8.25
N GLY A 28 -2.95 -54.92 -7.25
CA GLY A 28 -1.98 -55.89 -6.72
C GLY A 28 -1.81 -55.93 -5.20
N GLY A 29 -2.39 -56.94 -4.54
CA GLY A 29 -2.44 -57.11 -3.07
C GLY A 29 -1.12 -57.38 -2.35
N GLY A 30 -1.16 -57.21 -1.02
CA GLY A 30 -0.09 -57.56 -0.09
C GLY A 30 -0.27 -56.83 1.25
N GLY A 31 -0.82 -57.52 2.25
CA GLY A 31 -1.28 -56.91 3.50
C GLY A 31 -0.17 -56.39 4.42
N PHE A 32 -0.31 -55.11 4.79
CA PHE A 32 0.09 -54.57 6.08
C PHE A 32 -0.99 -53.54 6.47
N VAL A 33 -1.73 -53.79 7.56
CA VAL A 33 -2.72 -52.84 8.07
C VAL A 33 -1.96 -51.73 8.79
N LEU A 34 -1.52 -50.73 8.03
CA LEU A 34 -1.11 -49.45 8.60
C LEU A 34 -2.36 -48.72 9.10
N PRO A 35 -2.32 -48.03 10.25
CA PRO A 35 -3.40 -47.13 10.63
C PRO A 35 -3.64 -46.14 9.49
N PRO A 36 -4.90 -45.74 9.22
CA PRO A 36 -5.18 -44.77 8.18
C PRO A 36 -4.33 -43.53 8.44
N PRO A 37 -3.64 -42.98 7.42
CA PRO A 37 -2.93 -41.72 7.59
C PRO A 37 -3.95 -40.73 8.16
N ALA A 38 -3.58 -40.04 9.25
CA ALA A 38 -4.39 -38.97 9.79
C ALA A 38 -4.74 -38.05 8.62
N THR A 39 -6.02 -38.04 8.24
CA THR A 39 -6.53 -37.15 7.21
C THR A 39 -6.48 -35.77 7.82
N THR A 40 -5.37 -35.08 7.66
CA THR A 40 -5.33 -33.64 7.84
C THR A 40 -6.44 -33.08 6.95
N PRO A 41 -7.43 -32.37 7.52
CA PRO A 41 -8.42 -31.69 6.71
C PRO A 41 -7.66 -30.86 5.67
N PRO A 42 -8.12 -30.83 4.40
CA PRO A 42 -7.58 -29.90 3.42
C PRO A 42 -7.53 -28.51 4.09
N PRO A 43 -6.42 -27.76 3.99
CA PRO A 43 -6.36 -26.43 4.56
C PRO A 43 -7.61 -25.68 4.11
N ALA A 44 -8.37 -25.16 5.06
CA ALA A 44 -9.62 -24.45 4.77
C ALA A 44 -9.32 -23.46 3.63
N ALA A 45 -10.12 -23.55 2.55
CA ALA A 45 -9.97 -22.66 1.41
C ALA A 45 -9.91 -21.24 1.95
N SER A 46 -8.80 -20.55 1.67
CA SER A 46 -8.61 -19.17 2.13
C SER A 46 -9.80 -18.36 1.63
N GLU A 47 -10.61 -17.82 2.54
CA GLU A 47 -11.67 -16.90 2.14
C GLU A 47 -11.02 -15.74 1.36
N ALA A 48 -11.62 -15.40 0.22
CA ALA A 48 -11.10 -14.36 -0.66
C ALA A 48 -10.97 -13.04 0.13
N PRO A 49 -9.91 -12.24 -0.12
CA PRO A 49 -9.72 -10.97 0.58
C PRO A 49 -10.95 -10.06 0.43
N LYS A 50 -11.39 -9.50 1.56
CA LYS A 50 -12.55 -8.60 1.57
C LYS A 50 -12.09 -7.16 1.40
N PHE A 51 -12.98 -6.34 0.83
CA PHE A 51 -12.78 -4.90 0.78
C PHE A 51 -14.09 -4.14 0.96
N LYS A 52 -13.96 -2.89 1.39
CA LYS A 52 -15.05 -1.95 1.62
C LYS A 52 -14.65 -0.60 1.05
N LEU A 53 -15.57 0.02 0.31
CA LEU A 53 -15.45 1.39 -0.14
C LEU A 53 -16.40 2.27 0.68
N ALA A 54 -15.88 3.35 1.26
CA ALA A 54 -16.68 4.35 1.96
C ALA A 54 -16.49 5.70 1.26
N ILE A 55 -17.56 6.23 0.65
CA ILE A 55 -17.57 7.59 0.10
C ILE A 55 -17.90 8.55 1.22
N THR A 56 -17.03 9.51 1.47
CA THR A 56 -17.22 10.54 2.50
C THR A 56 -17.74 11.84 1.91
N LYS A 57 -17.41 12.14 0.65
CA LYS A 57 -17.85 13.36 -0.01
C LYS A 57 -17.93 13.20 -1.52
N THR A 58 -18.95 13.82 -2.11
CA THR A 58 -19.06 14.04 -3.56
C THR A 58 -19.28 15.53 -3.80
N GLU A 59 -18.52 16.13 -4.69
CA GLU A 59 -18.59 17.56 -4.99
C GLU A 59 -18.40 17.85 -6.48
N ASP A 60 -19.01 18.93 -6.95
CA ASP A 60 -18.88 19.38 -8.34
C ASP A 60 -17.50 19.97 -8.57
N VAL A 61 -16.88 19.60 -9.69
CA VAL A 61 -15.66 20.27 -10.14
C VAL A 61 -16.08 21.50 -10.95
N ALA A 62 -15.53 22.66 -10.59
CA ALA A 62 -15.82 23.90 -11.30
C ALA A 62 -15.36 23.84 -12.77
N GLY A 63 -16.20 24.33 -13.68
CA GLY A 63 -15.90 24.42 -15.11
C GLY A 63 -16.50 23.30 -15.96
N THR A 64 -16.18 23.34 -17.26
CA THR A 64 -16.58 22.33 -18.24
C THR A 64 -15.36 21.91 -19.06
N PHE A 65 -15.29 20.65 -19.42
CA PHE A 65 -14.11 20.04 -20.04
C PHE A 65 -14.47 19.53 -21.44
N GLY A 66 -14.31 20.39 -22.46
CA GLY A 66 -14.61 20.04 -23.84
C GLY A 66 -16.03 19.50 -24.04
N SER A 67 -16.18 18.49 -24.90
CA SER A 67 -17.47 17.82 -25.15
C SER A 67 -17.90 16.85 -24.02
N VAL A 68 -16.96 16.47 -23.15
CA VAL A 68 -17.19 15.59 -22.00
C VAL A 68 -18.08 16.28 -20.98
N GLY A 69 -17.90 17.59 -20.78
CA GLY A 69 -18.77 18.42 -19.95
C GLY A 69 -18.28 18.51 -18.51
N VAL A 70 -19.19 18.35 -17.55
CA VAL A 70 -18.91 18.56 -16.12
C VAL A 70 -18.37 17.30 -15.45
N TYR A 71 -17.47 17.51 -14.49
CA TYR A 71 -16.87 16.47 -13.66
C TYR A 71 -17.37 16.58 -12.22
N GLU A 72 -17.28 15.47 -11.49
CA GLU A 72 -17.40 15.44 -10.03
C GLU A 72 -16.14 14.84 -9.40
N LYS A 73 -15.87 15.26 -8.17
CA LYS A 73 -14.83 14.74 -7.31
C LYS A 73 -15.48 13.93 -6.20
N ILE A 74 -15.04 12.70 -6.04
CA ILE A 74 -15.46 11.77 -4.98
C ILE A 74 -14.26 11.55 -4.06
N THR A 75 -14.44 11.78 -2.78
CA THR A 75 -13.44 11.51 -1.73
C THR A 75 -13.94 10.38 -0.86
N GLY A 76 -13.05 9.51 -0.43
CA GLY A 76 -13.41 8.41 0.44
C GLY A 76 -12.23 7.61 0.93
N THR A 77 -12.54 6.48 1.53
CA THR A 77 -11.57 5.53 2.06
C THR A 77 -11.88 4.14 1.53
N PHE A 78 -10.83 3.43 1.11
CA PHE A 78 -10.85 2.02 0.76
C PHE A 78 -10.24 1.23 1.92
N THR A 79 -10.98 0.28 2.48
CA THR A 79 -10.46 -0.66 3.48
C THR A 79 -10.37 -2.03 2.85
N GLY A 80 -9.23 -2.71 3.01
CA GLY A 80 -9.00 -4.00 2.37
C GLY A 80 -8.20 -4.96 3.25
N GLU A 81 -8.07 -6.17 2.73
CA GLU A 81 -7.31 -7.26 3.31
C GLU A 81 -6.33 -7.81 2.27
N VAL A 82 -5.18 -8.31 2.71
CA VAL A 82 -4.19 -9.02 1.87
C VAL A 82 -3.85 -10.38 2.48
N ASP A 83 -3.77 -11.43 1.65
CA ASP A 83 -3.34 -12.76 2.12
C ASP A 83 -1.81 -12.85 2.11
N PRO A 84 -1.15 -12.99 3.27
CA PRO A 84 0.29 -13.17 3.34
C PRO A 84 0.78 -14.49 2.73
N ARG A 85 -0.11 -15.44 2.43
CA ARG A 85 0.23 -16.73 1.82
C ARG A 85 0.02 -16.75 0.31
N ASP A 86 -0.55 -15.69 -0.27
CA ASP A 86 -0.64 -15.57 -1.73
C ASP A 86 0.76 -15.29 -2.29
N PRO A 87 1.30 -16.13 -3.20
CA PRO A 87 2.60 -15.90 -3.81
C PRO A 87 2.75 -14.53 -4.49
N HIS A 88 1.66 -13.92 -4.98
CA HIS A 88 1.69 -12.59 -5.59
C HIS A 88 1.99 -11.49 -4.56
N ASN A 89 1.69 -11.72 -3.29
CA ASN A 89 1.94 -10.79 -2.19
C ASN A 89 3.31 -11.00 -1.53
N ALA A 90 4.09 -12.02 -1.93
CA ALA A 90 5.38 -12.32 -1.34
C ALA A 90 6.43 -11.20 -1.52
N ILE A 91 6.19 -10.29 -2.47
CA ILE A 91 7.03 -9.10 -2.69
C ILE A 91 6.83 -8.01 -1.63
N ILE A 92 5.74 -8.07 -0.86
CA ILE A 92 5.43 -7.07 0.17
C ILE A 92 6.29 -7.38 1.40
N GLN A 93 7.23 -6.47 1.69
CA GLN A 93 8.14 -6.59 2.82
C GLN A 93 7.37 -6.75 4.14
N ASP A 94 7.84 -7.69 4.97
CA ASP A 94 7.32 -7.99 6.31
C ASP A 94 5.84 -8.37 6.39
N LEU A 95 5.16 -8.63 5.27
CA LEU A 95 3.74 -8.99 5.25
C LEU A 95 3.45 -10.26 6.07
N SER A 96 4.36 -11.23 6.05
CA SER A 96 4.25 -12.46 6.84
C SER A 96 4.30 -12.22 8.35
N LEU A 97 4.93 -11.12 8.77
CA LEU A 97 5.16 -10.69 10.16
C LEU A 97 4.10 -9.70 10.65
N ALA A 98 3.22 -9.23 9.76
CA ALA A 98 2.15 -8.31 10.11
C ALA A 98 1.05 -9.01 10.94
N PRO A 99 0.44 -8.30 11.90
CA PRO A 99 -0.78 -8.73 12.56
C PRO A 99 -1.87 -9.13 11.57
N ARG A 100 -2.57 -10.23 11.87
CA ARG A 100 -3.64 -10.78 11.02
C ARG A 100 -4.97 -10.73 11.73
N ASN A 101 -6.04 -10.48 10.99
CA ASN A 101 -7.40 -10.54 11.50
C ASN A 101 -7.91 -11.99 11.62
N ALA A 102 -9.16 -12.16 12.02
CA ALA A 102 -9.80 -13.48 12.20
C ALA A 102 -9.84 -14.34 10.90
N ASN A 103 -9.75 -13.72 9.73
CA ASN A 103 -9.69 -14.39 8.43
C ASN A 103 -8.26 -14.78 8.02
N GLY A 104 -7.28 -14.54 8.91
CA GLY A 104 -5.86 -14.78 8.66
C GLY A 104 -5.26 -13.82 7.63
N LYS A 105 -5.88 -12.66 7.40
CA LYS A 105 -5.44 -11.63 6.44
C LYS A 105 -4.88 -10.41 7.15
N VAL A 106 -4.07 -9.64 6.44
CA VAL A 106 -3.51 -8.36 6.92
C VAL A 106 -4.40 -7.24 6.42
N GLU A 107 -4.93 -6.43 7.34
CA GLU A 107 -5.84 -5.32 7.01
C GLU A 107 -5.06 -4.05 6.67
N TYR A 108 -5.63 -3.23 5.78
CA TYR A 108 -5.12 -1.90 5.47
C TYR A 108 -6.27 -0.94 5.13
N SER A 109 -5.99 0.36 5.21
CA SER A 109 -6.92 1.42 4.84
C SER A 109 -6.21 2.49 4.04
N SER A 110 -6.77 2.90 2.90
CA SER A 110 -6.19 3.90 2.00
C SER A 110 -7.21 4.97 1.65
N ASP A 111 -6.86 6.22 1.87
CA ASP A 111 -7.67 7.35 1.40
C ASP A 111 -7.55 7.51 -0.11
N PHE A 112 -8.64 7.90 -0.77
CA PHE A 112 -8.65 8.16 -2.20
C PHE A 112 -9.44 9.42 -2.58
N VAL A 113 -9.07 9.97 -3.74
CA VAL A 113 -9.83 10.95 -4.49
C VAL A 113 -10.02 10.45 -5.91
N LEU A 114 -11.25 10.47 -6.40
CA LEU A 114 -11.62 10.11 -7.75
C LEU A 114 -12.25 11.32 -8.45
N PHE A 115 -11.70 11.73 -9.58
CA PHE A 115 -12.38 12.65 -10.50
C PHE A 115 -12.94 11.86 -11.68
N LYS A 116 -14.22 12.06 -11.98
CA LYS A 116 -14.87 11.41 -13.11
C LYS A 116 -15.89 12.34 -13.79
N PRO A 117 -16.22 12.13 -15.07
CA PRO A 117 -17.38 12.76 -15.67
C PRO A 117 -18.64 12.47 -14.84
N LYS A 118 -19.53 13.45 -14.71
CA LYS A 118 -20.86 13.19 -14.14
C LYS A 118 -21.64 12.24 -15.05
N ASP A 119 -21.54 12.44 -16.36
CA ASP A 119 -22.05 11.52 -17.38
C ASP A 119 -20.97 10.50 -17.76
N MET A 120 -21.03 9.30 -17.15
CA MET A 120 -20.09 8.22 -17.43
C MET A 120 -20.19 7.67 -18.86
N GLY A 121 -21.27 7.95 -19.61
CA GLY A 121 -21.35 7.64 -21.04
C GLY A 121 -20.34 8.41 -21.88
N LYS A 122 -19.74 9.47 -21.32
CA LYS A 122 -18.69 10.29 -21.95
C LYS A 122 -17.29 9.98 -21.43
N ALA A 123 -17.14 9.01 -20.54
CA ALA A 123 -15.82 8.52 -20.16
C ALA A 123 -15.20 7.74 -21.33
N ASN A 124 -13.88 7.83 -21.49
CA ASN A 124 -13.17 7.17 -22.60
C ASN A 124 -12.70 5.75 -22.28
N GLY A 125 -13.06 5.21 -21.12
CA GLY A 125 -12.66 3.88 -20.67
C GLY A 125 -11.26 3.79 -20.07
N VAL A 126 -10.54 4.92 -19.91
CA VAL A 126 -9.20 4.94 -19.31
C VAL A 126 -9.25 5.49 -17.89
N LEU A 127 -8.76 4.69 -16.94
CA LEU A 127 -8.45 5.11 -15.58
C LEU A 127 -6.99 5.53 -15.51
N ARG A 128 -6.75 6.80 -15.22
CA ARG A 128 -5.44 7.27 -14.79
C ARG A 128 -5.32 7.07 -13.28
N TYR A 129 -4.37 6.25 -12.88
CA TYR A 129 -4.02 6.05 -11.48
C TYR A 129 -2.78 6.87 -11.13
N ASP A 130 -2.85 7.63 -10.05
CA ASP A 130 -1.74 8.41 -9.53
C ASP A 130 -1.42 7.98 -8.10
N ALA A 131 -0.16 7.58 -7.85
CA ALA A 131 0.37 7.37 -6.51
C ALA A 131 0.85 8.73 -5.96
N PRO A 132 0.13 9.33 -4.98
CA PRO A 132 0.41 10.69 -4.53
C PRO A 132 1.76 10.77 -3.85
N ASN A 133 2.64 11.63 -4.36
CA ASN A 133 3.91 11.93 -3.70
C ASN A 133 3.61 12.57 -2.33
N ARG A 134 3.92 11.87 -1.24
CA ARG A 134 3.69 12.34 0.15
C ARG A 134 2.26 12.77 0.42
N GLY A 135 1.31 11.97 -0.05
CA GLY A 135 -0.13 12.19 0.13
C GLY A 135 -0.69 13.41 -0.59
N ASN A 136 0.08 14.11 -1.42
CA ASN A 136 -0.42 15.25 -2.20
C ASN A 136 -1.40 14.77 -3.27
N ILE A 137 -2.63 15.30 -3.24
CA ILE A 137 -3.66 15.00 -4.23
C ILE A 137 -3.21 15.52 -5.60
N VAL A 138 -3.28 14.67 -6.63
CA VAL A 138 -3.10 15.10 -8.02
C VAL A 138 -4.43 15.67 -8.51
N ASN A 139 -4.43 16.96 -8.85
CA ASN A 139 -5.65 17.63 -9.32
C ASN A 139 -6.04 17.16 -10.73
N LEU A 140 -7.33 17.30 -11.04
CA LEU A 140 -7.85 17.03 -12.38
C LEU A 140 -7.17 17.92 -13.41
N ASP A 141 -6.50 17.29 -14.39
CA ASP A 141 -5.85 17.99 -15.49
C ASP A 141 -6.87 18.21 -16.65
N PRO A 142 -7.11 19.47 -17.08
CA PRO A 142 -8.07 19.78 -18.14
C PRO A 142 -7.80 19.08 -19.49
N TYR A 143 -6.54 18.79 -19.82
CA TYR A 143 -6.18 18.07 -21.05
C TYR A 143 -6.78 16.66 -21.05
N PHE A 144 -6.65 15.93 -19.94
CA PHE A 144 -7.19 14.58 -19.86
C PHE A 144 -8.70 14.61 -19.58
N ALA A 145 -9.18 15.57 -18.77
CA ALA A 145 -10.61 15.72 -18.51
C ALA A 145 -11.40 15.98 -19.80
N SER A 146 -10.89 16.81 -20.70
CA SER A 146 -11.51 17.07 -22.02
C SER A 146 -11.53 15.84 -22.95
N ARG A 147 -10.83 14.77 -22.59
CA ARG A 147 -10.79 13.48 -23.30
C ARG A 147 -11.54 12.36 -22.58
N GLY A 148 -12.18 12.62 -21.45
CA GLY A 148 -13.04 11.66 -20.77
C GLY A 148 -12.31 10.69 -19.84
N TYR A 149 -11.09 11.02 -19.42
CA TYR A 149 -10.37 10.20 -18.45
C TYR A 149 -11.06 10.22 -17.08
N VAL A 150 -10.96 9.11 -16.36
CA VAL A 150 -11.22 9.04 -14.92
C VAL A 150 -9.89 9.08 -14.20
N PHE A 151 -9.77 9.85 -13.12
CA PHE A 151 -8.55 10.02 -12.34
C PHE A 151 -8.76 9.46 -10.95
N LEU A 152 -7.93 8.51 -10.53
CA LEU A 152 -7.89 8.00 -9.17
C LEU A 152 -6.54 8.31 -8.55
N THR A 153 -6.54 9.09 -7.48
CA THR A 153 -5.40 9.21 -6.58
C THR A 153 -5.70 8.42 -5.31
N ALA A 154 -4.90 7.41 -4.98
CA ALA A 154 -5.06 6.64 -3.75
C ALA A 154 -3.75 6.59 -2.97
N ALA A 155 -3.81 6.77 -1.65
CA ALA A 155 -2.62 6.77 -0.81
C ALA A 155 -1.88 5.43 -0.88
N TRP A 156 -0.56 5.50 -1.01
CA TRP A 156 0.33 4.34 -1.17
C TRP A 156 1.44 4.29 -0.12
N GLN A 157 1.65 5.37 0.62
CA GLN A 157 2.78 5.57 1.51
C GLN A 157 2.31 5.60 2.97
N GLY A 158 2.83 4.68 3.78
CA GLY A 158 2.35 4.40 5.14
C GLY A 158 2.88 5.32 6.25
N ASP A 159 3.89 6.14 5.96
CA ASP A 159 4.56 7.03 6.92
C ASP A 159 4.26 8.51 6.64
N VAL A 160 3.22 8.83 5.86
CA VAL A 160 2.76 10.22 5.66
C VAL A 160 1.92 10.65 6.88
N PRO A 161 2.30 11.71 7.62
CA PRO A 161 1.48 12.23 8.70
C PRO A 161 0.13 12.72 8.18
N ALA A 162 -0.94 12.43 8.93
CA ALA A 162 -2.26 12.95 8.64
C ALA A 162 -2.28 14.48 8.73
N ALA A 163 -2.78 15.13 7.69
CA ALA A 163 -2.96 16.58 7.62
C ALA A 163 -4.07 16.93 6.63
N ALA A 164 -4.62 18.13 6.74
CA ALA A 164 -5.61 18.62 5.78
C ALA A 164 -5.04 18.60 4.35
N GLY A 165 -5.80 18.01 3.42
CA GLY A 165 -5.40 17.90 2.01
C GLY A 165 -4.36 16.81 1.71
N LYS A 166 -4.05 15.94 2.69
CA LYS A 166 -3.20 14.76 2.49
C LYS A 166 -4.03 13.48 2.47
N LEU A 167 -3.71 12.59 1.54
CA LEU A 167 -4.20 11.22 1.52
C LEU A 167 -3.21 10.33 2.26
N THR A 168 -3.72 9.46 3.13
CA THR A 168 -2.90 8.60 3.98
C THR A 168 -3.23 7.12 3.77
N LEU A 169 -2.19 6.28 3.91
CA LEU A 169 -2.32 4.82 3.94
C LEU A 169 -2.04 4.38 5.38
N GLN A 170 -2.96 3.63 5.97
CA GLN A 170 -2.75 2.95 7.23
C GLN A 170 -2.50 1.47 6.98
N VAL A 171 -1.35 1.01 7.48
CA VAL A 171 -0.93 -0.39 7.50
C VAL A 171 -0.52 -0.76 8.93
N PRO A 172 -0.60 -2.04 9.33
CA PRO A 172 -0.19 -2.45 10.66
C PRO A 172 1.33 -2.48 10.78
N VAL A 173 1.81 -2.35 12.02
CA VAL A 173 3.24 -2.49 12.33
C VAL A 173 3.57 -3.98 12.48
N ALA A 174 4.47 -4.47 11.64
CA ALA A 174 4.98 -5.84 11.70
C ALA A 174 5.82 -6.08 12.97
N ARG A 175 5.83 -7.32 13.45
CA ARG A 175 6.60 -7.75 14.64
C ARG A 175 7.27 -9.10 14.39
N ASN A 176 8.35 -9.36 15.13
CA ASN A 176 8.95 -10.69 15.14
C ASN A 176 7.93 -11.75 15.62
N ALA A 177 8.20 -13.01 15.32
CA ALA A 177 7.30 -14.11 15.68
C ALA A 177 7.10 -14.27 17.20
N ASP A 178 8.04 -13.80 18.01
CA ASP A 178 7.96 -13.74 19.48
C ASP A 178 7.22 -12.49 20.00
N GLY A 179 6.75 -11.62 19.10
CA GLY A 179 6.04 -10.39 19.40
C GLY A 179 6.94 -9.18 19.69
N SER A 180 8.27 -9.33 19.60
CA SER A 180 9.20 -8.22 19.79
C SER A 180 9.17 -7.25 18.59
N THR A 181 9.58 -6.00 18.84
CA THR A 181 9.73 -4.98 17.78
C THR A 181 10.83 -5.41 16.81
N ILE A 182 10.57 -5.22 15.51
CA ILE A 182 11.59 -5.34 14.47
C ILE A 182 12.45 -4.08 14.51
N THR A 183 13.76 -4.25 14.70
CA THR A 183 14.73 -3.16 14.69
C THR A 183 15.74 -3.36 13.57
N GLY A 184 16.33 -2.27 13.09
CA GLY A 184 17.31 -2.32 12.01
C GLY A 184 18.09 -1.02 11.91
N THR A 185 19.14 -1.05 11.09
CA THR A 185 19.94 0.15 10.83
C THR A 185 19.12 1.15 10.01
N TYR A 186 18.91 2.33 10.57
CA TYR A 186 18.32 3.46 9.88
C TYR A 186 19.38 4.53 9.64
N ARG A 187 19.46 5.04 8.41
CA ARG A 187 20.37 6.12 8.04
C ARG A 187 19.55 7.32 7.55
N ALA A 188 19.81 8.48 8.13
CA ALA A 188 19.29 9.75 7.65
C ALA A 188 20.42 10.76 7.45
N GLU A 189 20.22 11.69 6.54
CA GLU A 189 21.06 12.88 6.40
C GLU A 189 20.31 14.08 6.98
N LEU A 190 20.99 14.81 7.86
CA LEU A 190 20.49 16.01 8.50
C LEU A 190 21.17 17.20 7.84
N LEU A 191 20.38 18.09 7.24
CA LEU A 191 20.87 19.26 6.50
C LEU A 191 20.35 20.54 7.17
N PRO A 192 21.04 21.06 8.20
CA PRO A 192 20.66 22.33 8.81
C PRO A 192 20.88 23.47 7.82
N THR A 193 19.79 24.19 7.48
CA THR A 193 19.82 25.37 6.61
C THR A 193 19.75 26.69 7.38
N ALA A 194 19.60 26.63 8.70
CA ALA A 194 19.60 27.74 9.64
C ALA A 194 20.17 27.26 10.98
N ALA A 195 20.48 28.18 11.89
CA ALA A 195 20.88 27.81 13.26
C ALA A 195 19.74 27.04 13.94
N THR A 196 20.08 25.90 14.54
CA THR A 196 19.14 24.98 15.22
C THR A 196 19.43 24.95 16.72
N SER A 197 18.42 24.65 17.53
CA SER A 197 18.53 24.53 18.99
C SER A 197 18.98 23.12 19.42
N ASP A 198 20.18 22.73 18.97
CA ASP A 198 20.88 21.48 19.34
C ASP A 198 20.20 20.15 18.93
N SER A 199 19.07 20.19 18.23
CA SER A 199 18.39 18.98 17.74
C SER A 199 17.73 19.19 16.38
N LEU A 200 17.62 18.10 15.63
CA LEU A 200 16.90 18.02 14.36
C LEU A 200 16.02 16.76 14.37
N PRO A 201 14.81 16.82 13.80
CA PRO A 201 13.96 15.64 13.72
C PRO A 201 14.57 14.60 12.78
N LEU A 202 14.32 13.33 13.10
CA LEU A 202 14.42 12.22 12.15
C LEU A 202 13.00 11.92 11.65
N PRO A 203 12.78 11.64 10.35
CA PRO A 203 13.76 11.76 9.27
C PRO A 203 14.16 13.21 9.02
N GLY A 204 15.35 13.41 8.44
CA GLY A 204 15.80 14.72 7.95
C GLY A 204 15.89 14.77 6.43
N GLY A 205 16.39 15.91 5.93
CA GLY A 205 16.72 16.11 4.52
C GLY A 205 15.52 16.48 3.62
N PRO A 206 15.79 16.89 2.37
CA PRO A 206 14.79 17.45 1.46
C PRO A 206 13.66 16.46 1.13
N TYR A 207 13.93 15.16 1.17
CA TYR A 207 13.03 14.13 0.69
C TYR A 207 12.20 13.43 1.76
N ASN A 208 12.61 13.43 3.03
CA ASN A 208 11.95 12.63 4.06
C ASN A 208 11.57 13.43 5.31
N ALA A 209 11.99 14.70 5.44
CA ALA A 209 11.78 15.51 6.66
C ALA A 209 10.30 15.71 7.09
N ALA A 210 9.35 15.38 6.23
CA ALA A 210 7.92 15.48 6.52
C ALA A 210 7.25 14.12 6.77
N MET A 211 8.01 13.02 6.87
CA MET A 211 7.48 11.68 7.14
C MET A 211 7.52 11.36 8.64
N GLN A 212 6.72 10.38 9.04
CA GLN A 212 6.75 9.83 10.38
C GLN A 212 8.10 9.15 10.64
N ALA A 213 8.69 9.46 11.79
CA ALA A 213 9.94 8.87 12.22
C ALA A 213 9.73 7.41 12.66
N TYR A 214 10.72 6.56 12.38
CA TYR A 214 10.88 5.34 13.16
C TYR A 214 11.36 5.70 14.57
N ALA A 215 10.75 5.07 15.58
CA ALA A 215 11.24 5.19 16.94
C ALA A 215 12.65 4.59 17.05
N THR A 216 13.51 5.20 17.86
CA THR A 216 14.85 4.66 18.11
C THR A 216 14.74 3.41 18.97
N ALA A 217 15.57 2.39 18.68
CA ALA A 217 15.62 1.17 19.49
C ALA A 217 16.24 1.42 20.88
N SER A 218 17.04 2.48 21.01
CA SER A 218 17.70 2.93 22.24
C SER A 218 17.92 4.44 22.17
N LEU A 219 17.96 5.09 23.34
CA LEU A 219 18.41 6.49 23.48
C LEU A 219 19.90 6.57 23.90
N ASP A 220 20.52 5.44 24.22
CA ASP A 220 21.95 5.35 24.50
C ASP A 220 22.73 5.31 23.19
N ASN A 221 23.27 6.47 22.80
CA ASN A 221 24.05 6.67 21.59
C ASN A 221 25.49 6.14 21.69
N THR A 222 25.90 5.56 22.83
CA THR A 222 27.22 4.94 23.00
C THR A 222 27.27 3.49 22.49
N GLN A 223 26.12 2.91 22.17
CA GLN A 223 26.01 1.54 21.69
C GLN A 223 26.63 1.35 20.30
N PRO A 224 27.20 0.17 20.00
CA PRO A 224 27.74 -0.13 18.67
C PRO A 224 26.71 0.11 17.55
N GLY A 225 27.14 0.75 16.46
CA GLY A 225 26.31 1.04 15.29
C GLY A 225 25.58 2.39 15.33
N TYR A 226 25.53 3.06 16.48
CA TYR A 226 25.08 4.44 16.60
C TYR A 226 26.25 5.36 16.24
N VAL A 227 26.17 5.98 15.05
CA VAL A 227 27.24 6.83 14.53
C VAL A 227 26.65 8.12 13.99
N LEU A 228 27.09 9.24 14.54
CA LEU A 228 26.84 10.56 13.99
C LEU A 228 28.12 11.08 13.33
N THR A 229 28.00 11.53 12.08
CA THR A 229 29.11 12.16 11.37
C THR A 229 28.66 13.48 10.76
N ARG A 230 29.58 14.43 10.63
CA ARG A 230 29.38 15.66 9.88
C ARG A 230 30.35 15.76 8.70
N ARG A 231 29.95 16.54 7.71
CA ARG A 231 30.73 16.94 6.53
C ARG A 231 30.12 18.22 5.96
N ILE A 232 30.89 19.00 5.22
CA ILE A 232 30.39 20.24 4.59
C ILE A 232 29.71 19.89 3.26
N ASN A 233 30.39 19.13 2.40
CA ASN A 233 29.86 18.66 1.12
C ASN A 233 29.65 17.14 1.14
N GLU A 234 28.79 16.63 0.26
CA GLU A 234 28.46 15.20 0.18
C GLU A 234 29.70 14.31 -0.07
N ALA A 235 30.65 14.78 -0.87
CA ALA A 235 31.86 14.04 -1.20
C ALA A 235 32.99 14.16 -0.16
N ASP A 236 32.87 15.08 0.81
CA ASP A 236 33.92 15.30 1.81
C ASP A 236 34.05 14.09 2.74
N ALA A 237 35.27 13.91 3.27
CA ALA A 237 35.52 12.92 4.31
C ALA A 237 34.60 13.17 5.52
N ARG A 238 33.91 12.11 5.96
CA ARG A 238 33.04 12.16 7.14
C ARG A 238 33.88 12.34 8.39
N GLN A 239 33.57 13.36 9.19
CA GLN A 239 34.14 13.59 10.51
C GLN A 239 33.21 12.99 11.55
N LEU A 240 33.73 12.11 12.42
CA LEU A 240 32.96 11.56 13.53
C LEU A 240 32.59 12.68 14.52
N ILE A 241 31.35 12.68 14.97
CA ILE A 241 30.92 13.43 16.17
C ILE A 241 30.85 12.41 17.31
N PRO A 242 31.68 12.54 18.36
CA PRO A 242 31.65 11.65 19.51
C PRO A 242 30.28 11.65 20.20
N ALA A 243 29.90 10.53 20.80
CA ALA A 243 28.64 10.41 21.56
C ALA A 243 28.59 11.30 22.82
N SER A 244 29.74 11.80 23.26
CA SER A 244 29.91 12.68 24.44
C SER A 244 29.71 14.17 24.16
N ASP A 245 29.68 14.57 22.88
CA ASP A 245 29.39 15.94 22.46
C ASP A 245 27.87 16.21 22.56
#